data_AF-A0A958ZT71-F1
#
_entry.id   AF-A0A958ZT71-F1
#
_cell.length_a   1.000
_cell.length_b   1.000
_cell.length_c   1.000
_cell.angle_alpha   90.00
_cell.angle_beta   90.00
_cell.angle_gamma   90.00
#
_symmetry.space_group_name_H-M   'P 1'
#
loop_
_entity.id
_entity.type
_entity.pdbx_description
1 polymer ?
#
loop_
_entity_poly.entity_id
_entity_poly.type
_entity_poly.pdbx_seq_one_letter_code
_entity_poly.pdbx_strand_id
1 'polypeptide(L)'
;MKKLLVLSCLFCVFAYINVAKAQSSTEEHYVVIGAFANHNNAIRWTDNANSKNFSAQYAMNQARKLYYVYILRTEDKRKAFSFMMKIRVETDYKDAWVFSGRLGVEAEQEVVTEKAPVVEETPEVLPQEESIIEEVESKDDPIEEPIVEETPEEPVVEKPKGKPFLFRLVSEEEEVLGEVHVLESPQATQYQAYNGNEVVYLTAPRNSEGAFIAAVQAPGFRPVEITVDYDDPSIYSSGFGPQNEIIIPIELVRSKRGDYIEFNKVRFFGNSAIFQPESKIELDGLVDLMKEQPKYKIMVHGHCNGKQSRNVVTKGNSNEFFETSTLNNRATVSAKELTQYRADLVKEYLVSQGIDAKRIKTKAEGGKVMIYPQGGTLSGYNDRIEVEIKKGR
;
A
#
# COMPACT_ATOMS: atom_id res chain seq x y z
N MET A 1 -38.29 58.27 44.01
CA MET A 1 -39.47 58.13 43.13
C MET A 1 -39.00 58.04 41.69
N LYS A 2 -39.68 57.18 40.90
CA LYS A 2 -39.57 56.95 39.46
C LYS A 2 -38.49 55.97 38.99
N LYS A 3 -38.97 54.74 38.85
CA LYS A 3 -38.50 53.63 38.02
C LYS A 3 -38.28 54.10 36.57
N LEU A 4 -37.23 53.62 35.91
CA LEU A 4 -37.18 53.58 34.45
C LEU A 4 -36.86 52.14 34.01
N LEU A 5 -37.81 51.60 33.22
CA LEU A 5 -37.80 50.26 32.67
C LEU A 5 -36.58 50.03 31.78
N VAL A 6 -35.87 48.92 32.01
CA VAL A 6 -34.98 48.30 31.03
C VAL A 6 -35.87 47.39 30.17
N LEU A 7 -36.12 47.81 28.92
CA LEU A 7 -36.86 47.01 27.94
C LEU A 7 -35.89 46.01 27.31
N SER A 8 -36.14 44.73 27.62
CA SER A 8 -35.53 43.56 27.01
C SER A 8 -35.88 43.48 25.52
N CYS A 9 -34.88 43.48 24.65
CA CYS A 9 -34.98 43.02 23.26
C CYS A 9 -33.94 41.92 23.04
N LEU A 10 -34.33 40.70 23.40
CA LEU A 10 -33.59 39.47 23.12
C LEU A 10 -33.79 39.13 21.62
N PHE A 11 -32.91 39.62 20.75
CA PHE A 11 -32.83 39.15 19.37
C PHE A 11 -32.07 37.80 19.35
N CYS A 12 -32.80 36.70 19.50
CA CYS A 12 -32.29 35.37 19.21
C CYS A 12 -32.14 35.21 17.69
N VAL A 13 -30.97 35.55 17.16
CA VAL A 13 -30.57 35.15 15.81
C VAL A 13 -30.28 33.65 15.84
N PHE A 14 -31.26 32.85 15.44
CA PHE A 14 -31.03 31.44 15.08
C PHE A 14 -30.22 31.41 13.77
N ALA A 15 -28.89 31.41 13.91
CA ALA A 15 -28.01 31.03 12.82
C ALA A 15 -28.21 29.53 12.56
N TYR A 16 -29.03 29.21 11.56
CA TYR A 16 -29.02 27.88 10.95
C TYR A 16 -27.68 27.71 10.24
N ILE A 17 -26.71 27.14 10.95
CA ILE A 17 -25.49 26.66 10.35
C ILE A 17 -25.89 25.44 9.53
N ASN A 18 -26.08 25.63 8.22
CA ASN A 18 -26.06 24.53 7.28
C ASN A 18 -24.65 23.93 7.33
N VAL A 19 -24.48 22.88 8.14
CA VAL A 19 -23.33 22.00 8.02
C VAL A 19 -23.51 21.29 6.68
N ALA A 20 -22.89 21.83 5.64
CA ALA A 20 -22.63 21.08 4.44
C ALA A 20 -21.87 19.83 4.88
N LYS A 21 -22.55 18.67 4.84
CA LYS A 21 -21.86 17.39 4.95
C LYS A 21 -20.91 17.32 3.76
N ALA A 22 -19.63 17.57 4.02
CA ALA A 22 -18.59 17.15 3.11
C ALA A 22 -18.84 15.67 2.84
N GLN A 23 -18.99 15.31 1.57
CA GLN A 23 -18.99 13.92 1.13
C GLN A 23 -17.59 13.37 1.43
N SER A 24 -17.38 12.91 2.66
CA SER A 24 -16.23 12.10 2.99
C SER A 24 -16.39 10.81 2.21
N SER A 25 -15.53 10.54 1.24
CA SER A 25 -15.37 9.16 0.78
C SER A 25 -14.96 8.36 2.01
N THR A 26 -15.85 7.52 2.54
CA THR A 26 -15.49 6.63 3.65
C THR A 26 -14.50 5.62 3.09
N GLU A 27 -13.22 5.87 3.36
CA GLU A 27 -12.17 4.94 3.02
C GLU A 27 -12.39 3.68 3.85
N GLU A 28 -12.53 2.53 3.20
CA GLU A 28 -12.74 1.27 3.89
C GLU A 28 -11.40 0.65 4.27
N HIS A 29 -11.39 -0.03 5.41
CA HIS A 29 -10.20 -0.68 5.96
C HIS A 29 -10.45 -2.17 6.15
N TYR A 30 -9.46 -2.97 5.73
CA TYR A 30 -9.54 -4.41 5.68
C TYR A 30 -8.38 -5.03 6.44
N VAL A 31 -8.64 -6.02 7.29
CA VAL A 31 -7.58 -6.86 7.88
C VAL A 31 -7.39 -8.08 7.01
N VAL A 32 -6.38 -7.99 6.14
CA VAL A 32 -6.05 -8.97 5.12
C VAL A 32 -5.10 -10.01 5.72
N ILE A 33 -5.38 -11.29 5.48
CA ILE A 33 -4.63 -12.45 5.96
C ILE A 33 -4.01 -13.28 4.84
N GLY A 34 -4.15 -12.83 3.59
CA GLY A 34 -3.56 -13.46 2.41
C GLY A 34 -3.91 -12.68 1.14
N ALA A 35 -3.04 -12.75 0.14
CA ALA A 35 -3.26 -12.18 -1.18
C ALA A 35 -2.85 -13.21 -2.24
N PHE A 36 -3.73 -13.47 -3.21
CA PHE A 36 -3.54 -14.54 -4.18
C PHE A 36 -3.84 -14.04 -5.60
N ALA A 37 -2.96 -14.35 -6.54
CA ALA A 37 -3.22 -14.12 -7.96
C ALA A 37 -4.30 -15.10 -8.47
N ASN A 38 -4.24 -16.36 -8.04
CA ASN A 38 -5.20 -17.38 -8.42
C ASN A 38 -6.46 -17.32 -7.53
N HIS A 39 -7.63 -17.21 -8.16
CA HIS A 39 -8.93 -17.15 -7.50
C HIS A 39 -9.22 -18.39 -6.63
N ASN A 40 -8.89 -19.59 -7.11
CA ASN A 40 -9.15 -20.84 -6.38
C ASN A 40 -8.32 -20.92 -5.10
N ASN A 41 -7.11 -20.34 -5.09
CA ASN A 41 -6.30 -20.26 -3.87
C ASN A 41 -6.95 -19.33 -2.85
N ALA A 42 -7.52 -18.20 -3.28
CA ALA A 42 -8.26 -17.30 -2.40
C ALA A 42 -9.49 -17.97 -1.78
N ILE A 43 -10.27 -18.74 -2.58
CA ILE A 43 -11.40 -19.52 -2.09
C ILE A 43 -10.94 -20.52 -1.02
N ARG A 44 -9.96 -21.37 -1.34
CA ARG A 44 -9.45 -22.39 -0.40
C ARG A 44 -8.92 -21.78 0.90
N TRP A 45 -8.23 -20.65 0.80
CA TRP A 45 -7.70 -19.95 1.99
C TRP A 45 -8.83 -19.35 2.83
N THR A 46 -9.86 -18.82 2.19
CA THR A 46 -11.07 -18.30 2.84
C THR A 46 -11.81 -19.41 3.59
N ASP A 47 -12.02 -20.55 2.94
CA ASP A 47 -12.66 -21.73 3.55
C ASP A 47 -11.84 -22.27 4.74
N ASN A 48 -10.50 -22.30 4.60
CA ASN A 48 -9.62 -22.69 5.70
C ASN A 48 -9.76 -21.73 6.90
N ALA A 49 -9.76 -20.42 6.66
CA ALA A 49 -9.98 -19.43 7.73
C ALA A 49 -11.37 -19.59 8.37
N ASN A 50 -12.41 -19.81 7.56
CA ASN A 50 -13.78 -20.02 8.06
C ASN A 50 -13.90 -21.29 8.90
N SER A 51 -13.16 -22.37 8.56
CA SER A 51 -13.09 -23.59 9.38
C SER A 51 -12.50 -23.36 10.78
N LYS A 52 -11.74 -22.27 10.96
CA LYS A 52 -11.19 -21.81 12.24
C LYS A 52 -12.09 -20.77 12.94
N ASN A 53 -13.36 -20.67 12.53
CA ASN A 53 -14.38 -19.74 13.03
C ASN A 53 -14.08 -18.25 12.76
N PHE A 54 -13.31 -17.93 11.72
CA PHE A 54 -13.27 -16.56 11.20
C PHE A 54 -14.47 -16.30 10.27
N SER A 55 -14.82 -15.03 10.07
CA SER A 55 -15.76 -14.59 9.03
C SER A 55 -14.97 -14.07 7.82
N ALA A 56 -14.12 -14.93 7.27
CA ALA A 56 -13.25 -14.59 6.14
C ALA A 56 -14.06 -14.40 4.86
N GLN A 57 -13.67 -13.39 4.10
CA GLN A 57 -14.16 -13.08 2.77
C GLN A 57 -12.97 -12.78 1.87
N TYR A 58 -13.17 -12.78 0.56
CA TYR A 58 -12.15 -12.31 -0.37
C TYR A 58 -12.74 -11.30 -1.36
N ALA A 59 -11.90 -10.40 -1.86
CA ALA A 59 -12.28 -9.43 -2.88
C ALA A 59 -11.06 -9.04 -3.73
N MET A 60 -11.31 -8.70 -4.99
CA MET A 60 -10.26 -8.27 -5.91
C MET A 60 -9.76 -6.86 -5.54
N ASN A 61 -8.45 -6.72 -5.40
CA ASN A 61 -7.77 -5.43 -5.49
C ASN A 61 -7.45 -5.18 -6.97
N GLN A 62 -8.22 -4.31 -7.62
CA GLN A 62 -8.09 -4.05 -9.06
C GLN A 62 -6.71 -3.51 -9.46
N ALA A 63 -6.15 -2.60 -8.65
CA ALA A 63 -4.85 -1.99 -8.93
C ALA A 63 -3.72 -3.01 -8.93
N ARG A 64 -3.82 -4.03 -8.07
CA ARG A 64 -2.79 -5.07 -7.93
C ARG A 64 -3.13 -6.36 -8.66
N LYS A 65 -4.35 -6.51 -9.18
CA LYS A 65 -4.90 -7.73 -9.79
C LYS A 65 -4.79 -8.95 -8.85
N LEU A 66 -5.05 -8.75 -7.56
CA LEU A 66 -4.94 -9.79 -6.53
C LEU A 66 -6.23 -9.94 -5.73
N TYR A 67 -6.60 -11.19 -5.46
CA TYR A 67 -7.66 -11.50 -4.50
C TYR A 67 -7.11 -11.39 -3.08
N TYR A 68 -7.58 -10.39 -2.35
CA TYR A 68 -7.26 -10.20 -0.94
C TYR A 68 -8.26 -10.97 -0.10
N VAL A 69 -7.77 -11.91 0.71
CA VAL A 69 -8.58 -12.62 1.71
C VAL A 69 -8.48 -11.86 3.02
N TYR A 70 -9.60 -11.40 3.55
CA TYR A 70 -9.69 -10.58 4.74
C TYR A 70 -10.71 -11.13 5.73
N ILE A 71 -10.48 -10.84 7.01
CA ILE A 71 -11.32 -11.34 8.13
C ILE A 71 -12.02 -10.21 8.89
N LEU A 72 -11.78 -8.95 8.51
CA LEU A 72 -12.49 -7.78 8.99
C LEU A 72 -12.56 -6.75 7.88
N ARG A 73 -13.74 -6.15 7.68
CA ARG A 73 -13.98 -4.91 6.91
C ARG A 73 -14.60 -3.89 7.86
N THR A 74 -14.09 -2.67 7.86
CA THR A 74 -14.59 -1.59 8.72
C THR A 74 -14.21 -0.22 8.17
N GLU A 75 -15.03 0.79 8.42
CA GLU A 75 -14.70 2.20 8.13
C GLU A 75 -13.75 2.81 9.19
N ASP A 76 -13.50 2.10 10.29
CA ASP A 76 -12.63 2.56 11.37
C ASP A 76 -11.22 1.96 11.24
N LYS A 77 -10.28 2.78 10.77
CA LYS A 77 -8.87 2.40 10.61
C LYS A 77 -8.20 1.98 11.91
N ARG A 78 -8.54 2.64 13.02
CA ARG A 78 -7.99 2.36 14.36
C ARG A 78 -8.44 0.98 14.81
N LYS A 79 -9.72 0.66 14.60
CA LYS A 79 -10.27 -0.69 14.83
C LYS A 79 -9.60 -1.75 13.96
N ALA A 80 -9.42 -1.48 12.67
CA ALA A 80 -8.73 -2.41 11.76
C ALA A 80 -7.29 -2.70 12.24
N PHE A 81 -6.56 -1.66 12.66
CA PHE A 81 -5.19 -1.80 13.14
C PHE A 81 -5.12 -2.58 14.46
N SER A 82 -5.96 -2.24 15.46
CA SER A 82 -6.05 -2.98 16.73
C SER A 82 -6.34 -4.47 16.49
N PHE A 83 -7.33 -4.76 15.63
CA PHE A 83 -7.71 -6.13 15.30
C PHE A 83 -6.58 -6.88 14.57
N MET A 84 -5.90 -6.25 13.61
CA MET A 84 -4.74 -6.83 12.93
C MET A 84 -3.65 -7.24 13.92
N MET A 85 -3.32 -6.37 14.88
CA MET A 85 -2.32 -6.70 15.90
C MET A 85 -2.76 -7.88 16.78
N LYS A 86 -4.03 -7.91 17.19
CA LYS A 86 -4.60 -9.03 17.94
C LYS A 86 -4.45 -10.34 17.18
N ILE A 87 -4.82 -10.36 15.89
CA ILE A 87 -4.73 -11.54 15.03
C ILE A 87 -3.29 -12.04 14.89
N ARG A 88 -2.32 -11.14 14.68
CA ARG A 88 -0.89 -11.49 14.64
C ARG A 88 -0.41 -12.13 15.95
N VAL A 89 -0.94 -11.72 17.09
CA VAL A 89 -0.53 -12.23 18.41
C VAL A 89 -1.23 -13.55 18.76
N GLU A 90 -2.51 -13.69 18.42
CA GLU A 90 -3.38 -14.77 18.89
C GLU A 90 -3.50 -15.95 17.93
N THR A 91 -3.16 -15.76 16.66
CA THR A 91 -3.41 -16.76 15.61
C THR A 91 -2.14 -17.07 14.82
N ASP A 92 -2.23 -17.97 13.84
CA ASP A 92 -1.14 -18.29 12.92
C ASP A 92 -0.95 -17.23 11.82
N TYR A 93 -1.86 -16.26 11.68
CA TYR A 93 -1.79 -15.18 10.68
C TYR A 93 -0.81 -14.07 11.13
N LYS A 94 0.46 -14.43 11.27
CA LYS A 94 1.54 -13.53 11.75
C LYS A 94 1.84 -12.39 10.78
N ASP A 95 1.49 -12.55 9.52
CA ASP A 95 1.71 -11.66 8.40
C ASP A 95 0.50 -10.78 8.05
N ALA A 96 -0.63 -10.91 8.75
CA ALA A 96 -1.85 -10.14 8.49
C ALA A 96 -1.59 -8.63 8.42
N TRP A 97 -2.20 -7.86 7.53
CA TRP A 97 -1.97 -6.41 7.42
C TRP A 97 -3.25 -5.62 7.23
N VAL A 98 -3.19 -4.31 7.42
CA VAL A 98 -4.31 -3.41 7.14
C VAL A 98 -4.19 -2.87 5.72
N PHE A 99 -5.16 -3.17 4.87
CA PHE A 99 -5.36 -2.49 3.59
C PHE A 99 -6.37 -1.35 3.78
N SER A 100 -6.14 -0.21 3.14
CA SER A 100 -7.04 0.95 3.13
C SER A 100 -7.35 1.29 1.67
N GLY A 101 -8.63 1.35 1.33
CA GLY A 101 -9.08 1.54 -0.05
C GLY A 101 -10.29 0.68 -0.37
N ARG A 102 -10.73 0.70 -1.62
CA ARG A 102 -11.88 -0.10 -2.08
C ARG A 102 -11.41 -1.48 -2.55
N LEU A 103 -12.17 -2.52 -2.21
CA LEU A 103 -12.00 -3.86 -2.76
C LEU A 103 -13.30 -4.30 -3.45
N GLY A 104 -13.20 -5.03 -4.56
CA GLY A 104 -14.34 -5.71 -5.18
C GLY A 104 -15.31 -4.85 -6.00
N VAL A 105 -14.96 -3.60 -6.35
CA VAL A 105 -15.77 -2.78 -7.27
C VAL A 105 -15.18 -2.89 -8.68
N GLU A 106 -15.99 -3.33 -9.64
CA GLU A 106 -15.74 -3.15 -11.08
C GLU A 106 -15.63 -1.65 -11.36
N ALA A 107 -14.77 -1.24 -12.30
CA ALA A 107 -14.92 0.10 -12.87
C ALA A 107 -16.38 0.21 -13.33
N GLU A 108 -17.10 1.23 -12.87
CA GLU A 108 -18.42 1.55 -13.39
C GLU A 108 -18.29 1.56 -14.92
N GLN A 109 -18.86 0.55 -15.58
CA GLN A 109 -19.14 0.66 -17.00
C GLN A 109 -19.96 1.93 -17.14
N GLU A 110 -19.50 2.85 -17.98
CA GLU A 110 -20.28 4.02 -18.37
C GLU A 110 -21.67 3.52 -18.76
N VAL A 111 -22.65 3.81 -17.91
CA VAL A 111 -24.05 3.64 -18.24
C VAL A 111 -24.32 4.65 -19.35
N VAL A 112 -24.19 4.20 -20.60
CA VAL A 112 -24.78 4.87 -21.74
C VAL A 112 -26.27 4.92 -21.45
N THR A 113 -26.72 6.07 -20.96
CA THR A 113 -28.13 6.37 -20.78
C THR A 113 -28.81 6.28 -22.13
N GLU A 114 -29.47 5.15 -22.38
CA GLU A 114 -30.50 5.01 -23.40
C GLU A 114 -31.61 6.03 -23.06
N LYS A 115 -31.71 7.09 -23.87
CA LYS A 115 -32.87 7.98 -23.81
C LYS A 115 -34.03 7.29 -24.50
N ALA A 116 -35.13 7.14 -23.76
CA ALA A 116 -36.42 6.67 -24.25
C ALA A 116 -36.97 7.54 -25.40
N PRO A 117 -37.76 6.95 -26.33
CA PRO A 117 -38.24 7.64 -27.52
C PRO A 117 -39.44 8.53 -27.20
N VAL A 118 -39.48 9.71 -27.85
CA VAL A 118 -40.66 10.57 -27.94
C VAL A 118 -41.50 10.12 -29.14
N VAL A 119 -42.80 9.94 -28.90
CA VAL A 119 -43.84 9.60 -29.87
C VAL A 119 -44.51 10.88 -30.37
N GLU A 120 -44.62 11.03 -31.69
CA GLU A 120 -45.61 11.77 -32.50
C GLU A 120 -45.05 11.77 -33.94
N GLU A 121 -45.74 11.55 -35.05
CA GLU A 121 -47.12 11.21 -35.39
C GLU A 121 -47.04 10.66 -36.84
N THR A 122 -47.88 9.69 -37.22
CA THR A 122 -48.01 9.23 -38.62
C THR A 122 -49.03 10.12 -39.34
N PRO A 123 -48.88 10.36 -40.66
CA PRO A 123 -49.73 9.59 -41.59
C PRO A 123 -49.10 9.24 -42.96
N GLU A 124 -49.54 8.06 -43.48
CA GLU A 124 -49.96 7.68 -44.87
C GLU A 124 -49.25 8.28 -46.13
N VAL A 125 -49.07 7.65 -47.31
CA VAL A 125 -49.44 6.37 -47.97
C VAL A 125 -48.77 6.35 -49.37
N LEU A 126 -48.19 5.20 -49.78
CA LEU A 126 -47.99 4.60 -51.15
C LEU A 126 -47.34 5.44 -52.32
N PRO A 127 -47.08 4.86 -53.53
CA PRO A 127 -46.01 3.91 -53.89
C PRO A 127 -45.24 4.23 -55.22
N GLN A 128 -44.13 3.52 -55.47
CA GLN A 128 -43.50 3.09 -56.76
C GLN A 128 -43.43 4.02 -58.01
N GLU A 129 -42.23 4.10 -58.63
CA GLU A 129 -41.89 3.90 -60.07
C GLU A 129 -40.38 4.17 -60.25
N GLU A 130 -39.53 3.19 -60.60
CA GLU A 130 -39.13 2.69 -61.94
C GLU A 130 -38.25 3.61 -62.82
N SER A 131 -37.04 3.13 -63.14
CA SER A 131 -36.40 3.10 -64.49
C SER A 131 -35.12 2.23 -64.39
N ILE A 132 -34.87 1.11 -65.10
CA ILE A 132 -34.94 0.74 -66.55
C ILE A 132 -33.80 1.51 -67.30
N ILE A 133 -32.77 0.95 -67.96
CA ILE A 133 -32.51 -0.35 -68.63
C ILE A 133 -31.03 -0.46 -69.13
N GLU A 134 -30.55 -1.71 -69.32
CA GLU A 134 -29.53 -2.32 -70.27
C GLU A 134 -28.11 -1.69 -70.47
N GLU A 135 -27.03 -2.41 -70.80
CA GLU A 135 -26.79 -3.51 -71.78
C GLU A 135 -25.40 -4.17 -71.47
N VAL A 136 -25.27 -5.48 -71.17
CA VAL A 136 -25.00 -6.69 -71.98
C VAL A 136 -23.55 -6.89 -72.55
N GLU A 137 -22.95 -8.01 -72.10
CA GLU A 137 -21.91 -8.93 -72.65
C GLU A 137 -20.49 -8.46 -73.04
N SER A 138 -19.48 -9.16 -72.49
CA SER A 138 -18.77 -10.23 -73.25
C SER A 138 -17.87 -11.10 -72.35
N LYS A 139 -17.64 -12.33 -72.81
CA LYS A 139 -17.14 -13.55 -72.14
C LYS A 139 -15.61 -13.63 -72.08
N ASP A 140 -15.08 -14.37 -71.09
CA ASP A 140 -14.22 -15.56 -71.28
C ASP A 140 -13.68 -16.07 -69.92
N ASP A 141 -13.97 -17.35 -69.60
CA ASP A 141 -13.38 -18.18 -68.53
C ASP A 141 -12.09 -18.89 -69.03
N PRO A 142 -11.34 -19.68 -68.23
CA PRO A 142 -10.96 -19.62 -66.81
C PRO A 142 -9.45 -19.91 -66.56
N ILE A 143 -8.85 -19.46 -65.46
CA ILE A 143 -7.69 -20.15 -64.83
C ILE A 143 -7.79 -20.02 -63.30
N GLU A 144 -7.92 -21.17 -62.62
CA GLU A 144 -7.82 -21.33 -61.17
C GLU A 144 -6.36 -21.18 -60.70
N GLU A 145 -6.13 -20.29 -59.74
CA GLU A 145 -5.00 -20.36 -58.79
C GLU A 145 -5.50 -19.94 -57.39
N PRO A 146 -4.90 -20.47 -56.32
CA PRO A 146 -5.59 -20.70 -55.05
C PRO A 146 -5.75 -19.43 -54.21
N ILE A 147 -6.86 -19.42 -53.49
CA ILE A 147 -7.22 -18.48 -52.43
C ILE A 147 -6.09 -18.45 -51.39
N VAL A 148 -5.34 -17.35 -51.33
CA VAL A 148 -4.55 -16.99 -50.16
C VAL A 148 -5.52 -16.31 -49.20
N GLU A 149 -5.87 -17.03 -48.14
CA GLU A 149 -6.57 -16.50 -46.97
C GLU A 149 -5.68 -15.40 -46.37
N GLU A 150 -6.02 -14.13 -46.63
CA GLU A 150 -5.45 -13.01 -45.89
C GLU A 150 -5.86 -13.17 -44.43
N THR A 151 -4.92 -13.69 -43.65
CA THR A 151 -4.98 -13.69 -42.19
C THR A 151 -5.03 -12.22 -41.78
N PRO A 152 -6.02 -11.77 -40.99
CA PRO A 152 -6.04 -10.40 -40.50
C PRO A 152 -4.75 -10.13 -39.74
N GLU A 153 -3.92 -9.21 -40.23
CA GLU A 153 -2.75 -8.75 -39.51
C GLU A 153 -3.21 -8.25 -38.13
N GLU A 154 -2.81 -8.96 -37.08
CA GLU A 154 -2.92 -8.47 -35.72
C GLU A 154 -2.25 -7.09 -35.67
N PRO A 155 -2.86 -6.08 -35.02
CA PRO A 155 -2.27 -4.77 -34.94
C PRO A 155 -0.89 -4.90 -34.28
N VAL A 156 0.16 -4.57 -35.03
CA VAL A 156 1.54 -4.53 -34.52
C VAL A 156 1.60 -3.45 -33.44
N VAL A 157 1.44 -3.88 -32.18
CA VAL A 157 1.68 -3.04 -31.02
C VAL A 157 3.15 -2.65 -31.04
N GLU A 158 3.45 -1.38 -31.27
CA GLU A 158 4.82 -0.87 -31.19
C GLU A 158 5.45 -1.29 -29.86
N LYS A 159 6.53 -2.09 -29.94
CA LYS A 159 7.21 -2.58 -28.74
C LYS A 159 7.70 -1.38 -27.90
N PRO A 160 7.41 -1.34 -26.59
CA PRO A 160 7.85 -0.25 -25.73
C PRO A 160 9.38 -0.06 -25.81
N LYS A 161 9.85 1.18 -25.69
CA LYS A 161 11.28 1.51 -25.76
C LYS A 161 12.04 0.84 -24.60
N GLY A 162 13.11 0.12 -24.92
CA GLY A 162 14.02 -0.49 -23.94
C GLY A 162 14.27 -1.99 -24.17
N LYS A 163 15.13 -2.59 -23.36
CA LYS A 163 15.30 -4.05 -23.30
C LYS A 163 14.21 -4.65 -22.38
N PRO A 164 13.59 -5.78 -22.76
CA PRO A 164 12.61 -6.45 -21.93
C PRO A 164 13.28 -7.27 -20.80
N PHE A 165 12.80 -7.10 -19.58
CA PHE A 165 13.20 -7.82 -18.38
C PHE A 165 11.98 -8.43 -17.69
N LEU A 166 12.15 -9.59 -17.07
CA LEU A 166 11.17 -10.20 -16.17
C LEU A 166 11.82 -10.47 -14.82
N PHE A 167 11.43 -9.71 -13.80
CA PHE A 167 11.87 -9.96 -12.42
C PHE A 167 10.96 -11.02 -11.79
N ARG A 168 11.40 -12.29 -11.83
CA ARG A 168 10.64 -13.42 -11.32
C ARG A 168 10.85 -13.56 -9.81
N LEU A 169 9.90 -13.08 -9.02
CA LEU A 169 9.95 -13.12 -7.56
C LEU A 169 9.44 -14.47 -7.06
N VAL A 170 10.26 -15.23 -6.36
CA VAL A 170 9.93 -16.58 -5.89
C VAL A 170 10.29 -16.78 -4.43
N SER A 171 9.57 -17.63 -3.72
CA SER A 171 9.95 -18.13 -2.39
C SER A 171 9.81 -19.64 -2.39
N GLU A 172 10.91 -20.35 -2.15
CA GLU A 172 11.02 -21.80 -2.34
C GLU A 172 10.69 -22.15 -3.80
N GLU A 173 9.43 -22.39 -4.13
CA GLU A 173 8.97 -22.68 -5.51
C GLU A 173 7.72 -21.89 -5.92
N GLU A 174 7.16 -21.08 -5.01
CA GLU A 174 5.95 -20.31 -5.28
C GLU A 174 6.28 -18.90 -5.76
N GLU A 175 5.52 -18.40 -6.74
CA GLU A 175 5.61 -17.01 -7.17
C GLU A 175 5.10 -16.08 -6.07
N VAL A 176 5.93 -15.11 -5.72
CA VAL A 176 5.66 -14.13 -4.68
C VAL A 176 5.32 -12.81 -5.32
N LEU A 177 4.31 -12.15 -4.79
CA LEU A 177 3.86 -10.87 -5.30
C LEU A 177 4.62 -9.74 -4.61
N GLY A 178 5.11 -8.81 -5.41
CA GLY A 178 5.91 -7.70 -4.94
C GLY A 178 6.10 -6.63 -6.01
N GLU A 179 6.65 -5.51 -5.60
CA GLU A 179 7.03 -4.40 -6.47
C GLU A 179 8.56 -4.41 -6.62
N VAL A 180 9.03 -4.10 -7.82
CA VAL A 180 10.45 -3.93 -8.14
C VAL A 180 10.69 -2.46 -8.44
N HIS A 181 11.51 -1.83 -7.62
CA HIS A 181 11.93 -0.45 -7.81
C HIS A 181 13.28 -0.45 -8.50
N VAL A 182 13.35 0.14 -9.68
CA VAL A 182 14.56 0.29 -10.46
C VAL A 182 15.19 1.65 -10.18
N LEU A 183 16.39 1.65 -9.62
CA LEU A 183 17.18 2.83 -9.28
C LEU A 183 18.44 2.91 -10.14
N GLU A 184 18.85 4.13 -10.53
CA GLU A 184 20.10 4.35 -11.26
C GLU A 184 21.33 4.45 -10.35
N SER A 185 21.16 4.60 -9.03
CA SER A 185 22.28 4.56 -8.07
C SER A 185 21.76 4.26 -6.67
N PRO A 186 22.62 3.81 -5.74
CA PRO A 186 22.21 3.56 -4.35
C PRO A 186 21.70 4.82 -3.63
N GLN A 187 22.07 6.01 -4.11
CA GLN A 187 21.67 7.31 -3.56
C GLN A 187 20.58 8.00 -4.41
N ALA A 188 20.10 7.38 -5.49
CA ALA A 188 19.10 7.98 -6.38
C ALA A 188 17.79 8.20 -5.64
N THR A 189 17.28 9.44 -5.63
CA THR A 189 16.03 9.81 -4.95
C THR A 189 14.77 9.46 -5.74
N GLN A 190 14.92 9.16 -7.03
CA GLN A 190 13.87 8.79 -7.96
C GLN A 190 14.07 7.33 -8.40
N TYR A 191 12.97 6.64 -8.63
CA TYR A 191 12.95 5.27 -9.10
C TYR A 191 11.78 5.04 -10.04
N GLN A 192 11.90 4.03 -10.89
CA GLN A 192 10.79 3.51 -11.67
C GLN A 192 10.25 2.28 -10.94
N ALA A 193 8.93 2.22 -10.73
CA ALA A 193 8.28 1.13 -10.00
C ALA A 193 7.54 0.22 -10.98
N TYR A 194 7.71 -1.08 -10.81
CA TYR A 194 7.04 -2.09 -11.61
C TYR A 194 6.52 -3.22 -10.73
N ASN A 195 5.53 -3.97 -11.21
CA ASN A 195 5.15 -5.21 -10.56
C ASN A 195 6.21 -6.29 -10.84
N GLY A 196 6.50 -7.12 -9.84
CA GLY A 196 7.22 -8.36 -10.04
C GLY A 196 6.38 -9.37 -10.81
N ASN A 197 7.05 -10.33 -11.47
CA ASN A 197 6.45 -11.35 -12.33
C ASN A 197 5.73 -10.81 -13.57
N GLU A 198 5.97 -9.55 -13.95
CA GLU A 198 5.51 -8.96 -15.22
C GLU A 198 6.72 -8.57 -16.09
N VAL A 199 6.55 -8.63 -17.42
CA VAL A 199 7.58 -8.18 -18.38
C VAL A 199 7.61 -6.65 -18.38
N VAL A 200 8.78 -6.08 -18.16
CA VAL A 200 9.01 -4.64 -18.10
C VAL A 200 10.06 -4.23 -19.11
N TYR A 201 9.89 -3.08 -19.75
CA TYR A 201 10.84 -2.56 -20.72
C TYR A 201 11.66 -1.46 -20.06
N LEU A 202 12.94 -1.74 -19.86
CA LEU A 202 13.87 -0.80 -19.24
C LEU A 202 14.73 -0.15 -20.31
N THR A 203 14.84 1.17 -20.27
CA THR A 203 15.84 1.89 -21.06
C THR A 203 17.22 1.76 -20.42
N ALA A 204 18.26 1.97 -21.21
CA ALA A 204 19.64 1.99 -20.69
C ALA A 204 19.76 2.97 -19.50
N PRO A 205 20.40 2.56 -18.39
CA PRO A 205 20.64 3.44 -17.25
C PRO A 205 21.43 4.68 -17.68
N ARG A 206 21.10 5.84 -17.10
CA ARG A 206 21.80 7.10 -17.43
C ARG A 206 23.12 7.31 -16.68
N ASN A 207 23.53 6.32 -15.88
CA ASN A 207 24.77 6.37 -15.12
C ASN A 207 25.98 5.88 -15.95
N SER A 208 27.18 6.17 -15.45
CA SER A 208 28.44 5.74 -16.08
C SER A 208 28.75 4.25 -15.92
N GLU A 209 28.05 3.57 -15.01
CA GLU A 209 28.28 2.16 -14.69
C GLU A 209 27.52 1.21 -15.63
N GLY A 210 26.52 1.71 -16.37
CA GLY A 210 25.69 0.88 -17.24
C GLY A 210 24.80 -0.11 -16.47
N ALA A 211 24.66 0.03 -15.16
CA ALA A 211 23.94 -0.89 -14.29
C ALA A 211 22.76 -0.21 -13.59
N PHE A 212 21.76 -0.97 -13.16
CA PHE A 212 20.67 -0.48 -12.32
C PHE A 212 20.52 -1.34 -11.06
N ILE A 213 19.87 -0.81 -10.04
CA ILE A 213 19.54 -1.53 -8.82
C ILE A 213 18.07 -1.90 -8.88
N ALA A 214 17.76 -3.19 -8.76
CA ALA A 214 16.40 -3.67 -8.56
C ALA A 214 16.18 -3.92 -7.07
N ALA A 215 15.45 -3.01 -6.42
CA ALA A 215 15.04 -3.11 -5.03
C ALA A 215 13.63 -3.72 -4.96
N VAL A 216 13.53 -4.93 -4.46
CA VAL A 216 12.28 -5.69 -4.37
C VAL A 216 11.61 -5.50 -3.03
N GLN A 217 10.30 -5.21 -3.08
CA GLN A 217 9.43 -5.12 -1.93
C GLN A 217 8.27 -6.10 -2.08
N ALA A 218 8.23 -7.13 -1.24
CA ALA A 218 7.14 -8.09 -1.20
C ALA A 218 6.57 -8.20 0.22
N PRO A 219 5.25 -8.07 0.42
CA PRO A 219 4.63 -8.18 1.75
C PRO A 219 4.97 -9.50 2.45
N GLY A 220 5.47 -9.44 3.68
CA GLY A 220 5.83 -10.65 4.46
C GLY A 220 7.23 -11.22 4.16
N PHE A 221 7.96 -10.65 3.20
CA PHE A 221 9.31 -11.06 2.82
C PHE A 221 10.34 -10.01 3.20
N ARG A 222 11.61 -10.38 3.23
CA ARG A 222 12.70 -9.43 3.42
C ARG A 222 12.87 -8.61 2.14
N PRO A 223 13.16 -7.30 2.23
CA PRO A 223 13.57 -6.55 1.06
C PRO A 223 14.87 -7.14 0.51
N VAL A 224 14.96 -7.21 -0.81
CA VAL A 224 16.14 -7.70 -1.53
C VAL A 224 16.56 -6.63 -2.53
N GLU A 225 17.85 -6.32 -2.59
CA GLU A 225 18.42 -5.41 -3.57
C GLU A 225 19.48 -6.16 -4.38
N ILE A 226 19.37 -6.10 -5.70
CA ILE A 226 20.37 -6.65 -6.62
C ILE A 226 20.82 -5.57 -7.61
N THR A 227 22.11 -5.56 -7.96
CA THR A 227 22.65 -4.68 -9.00
C THR A 227 22.80 -5.46 -10.30
N VAL A 228 22.13 -5.02 -11.35
CA VAL A 228 22.07 -5.69 -12.65
C VAL A 228 22.77 -4.82 -13.68
N ASP A 229 23.77 -5.39 -14.36
CA ASP A 229 24.37 -4.79 -15.55
C ASP A 229 23.37 -4.83 -16.71
N TYR A 230 23.09 -3.68 -17.33
CA TYR A 230 22.09 -3.58 -18.38
C TYR A 230 22.55 -4.24 -19.70
N ASP A 231 23.86 -4.27 -19.95
CA ASP A 231 24.45 -4.81 -21.17
C ASP A 231 24.83 -6.28 -21.03
N ASP A 232 25.26 -6.70 -19.84
CA ASP A 232 25.53 -8.10 -19.51
C ASP A 232 24.81 -8.58 -18.22
N PRO A 233 23.48 -8.77 -18.27
CA PRO A 233 22.71 -9.26 -17.13
C PRO A 233 22.87 -10.77 -16.89
N SER A 234 23.80 -11.45 -17.59
CA SER A 234 23.94 -12.91 -17.61
C SER A 234 24.16 -13.54 -16.23
N ILE A 235 24.86 -12.84 -15.33
CA ILE A 235 25.14 -13.29 -13.96
C ILE A 235 23.85 -13.54 -13.16
N TYR A 236 22.82 -12.74 -13.41
CA TYR A 236 21.53 -12.84 -12.70
C TYR A 236 20.44 -13.44 -13.57
N SER A 237 20.73 -13.80 -14.82
CA SER A 237 19.74 -14.33 -15.75
C SER A 237 19.59 -15.84 -15.59
N SER A 238 18.35 -16.31 -15.57
CA SER A 238 18.00 -17.73 -15.70
C SER A 238 17.67 -18.14 -17.15
N GLY A 239 17.83 -17.22 -18.10
CA GLY A 239 17.55 -17.42 -19.50
C GLY A 239 16.64 -16.34 -20.08
N PHE A 240 16.08 -16.65 -21.25
CA PHE A 240 15.16 -15.79 -21.97
C PHE A 240 13.75 -16.37 -21.96
N GLY A 241 12.76 -15.50 -21.78
CA GLY A 241 11.36 -15.89 -21.90
C GLY A 241 10.83 -15.83 -23.34
N PRO A 242 9.53 -16.11 -23.54
CA PRO A 242 8.91 -16.21 -24.86
C PRO A 242 8.93 -14.91 -25.67
N GLN A 243 9.05 -13.75 -25.01
CA GLN A 243 9.14 -12.44 -25.65
C GLN A 243 10.60 -11.98 -25.81
N ASN A 244 11.55 -12.90 -25.62
CA ASN A 244 12.99 -12.63 -25.58
C ASN A 244 13.39 -11.70 -24.41
N GLU A 245 12.58 -11.70 -23.33
CA GLU A 245 12.84 -10.99 -22.09
C GLU A 245 13.88 -11.70 -21.24
N ILE A 246 14.75 -10.94 -20.59
CA ILE A 246 15.77 -11.48 -19.70
C ILE A 246 15.12 -11.80 -18.35
N ILE A 247 15.11 -13.08 -17.97
CA ILE A 247 14.47 -13.52 -16.72
C ILE A 247 15.47 -13.46 -15.56
N ILE A 248 15.22 -12.55 -14.62
CA ILE A 248 16.00 -12.38 -13.41
C ILE A 248 15.21 -12.98 -12.23
N PRO A 249 15.52 -14.21 -11.77
CA PRO A 249 14.89 -14.78 -10.60
C PRO A 249 15.41 -14.10 -9.34
N ILE A 250 14.51 -13.73 -8.45
CA ILE A 250 14.82 -13.13 -7.17
C ILE A 250 14.18 -14.00 -6.08
N GLU A 251 15.03 -14.74 -5.38
CA GLU A 251 14.60 -15.58 -4.27
C GLU A 251 14.35 -14.71 -3.03
N LEU A 252 13.11 -14.71 -2.58
CA LEU A 252 12.62 -13.95 -1.45
C LEU A 252 12.58 -14.82 -0.21
N VAL A 253 13.37 -14.42 0.78
CA VAL A 253 13.34 -15.07 2.09
C VAL A 253 12.20 -14.47 2.89
N ARG A 254 11.28 -15.31 3.36
CA ARG A 254 10.25 -14.89 4.33
C ARG A 254 10.90 -14.14 5.48
N SER A 255 10.33 -12.99 5.82
CA SER A 255 10.76 -12.27 7.01
C SER A 255 10.48 -13.17 8.21
N LYS A 256 11.54 -13.63 8.89
CA LYS A 256 11.41 -14.32 10.18
C LYS A 256 10.80 -13.34 11.19
N ARG A 257 9.48 -13.40 11.35
CA ARG A 257 8.67 -12.55 12.21
C ARG A 257 7.79 -13.41 13.09
N GLY A 258 7.95 -13.27 14.40
CA GLY A 258 7.21 -14.06 15.39
C GLY A 258 6.90 -13.31 16.67
N ASP A 259 7.73 -12.33 17.07
CA ASP A 259 7.58 -11.66 18.37
C ASP A 259 7.35 -10.14 18.30
N TYR A 260 7.52 -9.51 17.12
CA TYR A 260 7.52 -8.04 16.97
C TYR A 260 6.51 -7.54 15.92
N ILE A 261 5.69 -6.57 16.33
CA ILE A 261 4.81 -5.77 15.47
C ILE A 261 5.53 -4.46 15.14
N GLU A 262 5.76 -4.17 13.87
CA GLU A 262 6.34 -2.88 13.43
C GLU A 262 5.24 -1.89 13.11
N PHE A 263 5.52 -0.65 13.47
CA PHE A 263 4.64 0.49 13.33
C PHE A 263 5.15 1.34 12.17
N ASN A 264 4.72 1.01 10.96
CA ASN A 264 5.23 1.59 9.71
C ASN A 264 4.83 3.07 9.52
N LYS A 265 3.80 3.54 10.23
CA LYS A 265 3.31 4.92 10.16
C LYS A 265 3.56 5.72 11.44
N VAL A 266 4.26 5.14 12.42
CA VAL A 266 4.82 5.93 13.53
C VAL A 266 6.07 6.66 13.02
N ARG A 267 5.86 7.92 12.64
CA ARG A 267 6.89 8.81 12.07
C ARG A 267 7.23 9.92 13.05
N PHE A 268 8.43 10.47 12.87
CA PHE A 268 8.95 11.55 13.70
C PHE A 268 9.21 12.78 12.84
N PHE A 269 9.10 13.97 13.43
CA PHE A 269 9.67 15.15 12.79
C PHE A 269 11.17 14.95 12.56
N GLY A 270 11.73 15.63 11.55
CA GLY A 270 13.14 15.46 11.17
C GLY A 270 14.09 15.66 12.34
N ASN A 271 14.99 14.68 12.57
CA ASN A 271 15.91 14.64 13.71
C ASN A 271 15.22 14.89 15.06
N SER A 272 14.04 14.32 15.26
CA SER A 272 13.25 14.51 16.47
C SER A 272 12.85 13.19 17.13
N ALA A 273 12.55 13.28 18.43
CA ALA A 273 11.80 12.27 19.15
C ALA A 273 10.29 12.55 19.20
N ILE A 274 9.81 13.66 18.61
CA ILE A 274 8.39 14.05 18.53
C ILE A 274 7.70 13.36 17.36
N PHE A 275 6.49 12.83 17.56
CA PHE A 275 5.73 12.18 16.50
C PHE A 275 5.17 13.17 15.49
N GLN A 276 4.98 12.73 14.25
CA GLN A 276 4.11 13.42 13.29
C GLN A 276 2.64 13.06 13.54
N PRO A 277 1.67 13.93 13.22
CA PRO A 277 0.23 13.69 13.44
C PRO A 277 -0.29 12.36 12.89
N GLU A 278 0.22 11.90 11.77
CA GLU A 278 -0.16 10.66 11.08
C GLU A 278 0.09 9.41 11.94
N SER A 279 1.05 9.51 12.88
CA SER A 279 1.39 8.43 13.82
C SER A 279 0.27 8.11 14.80
N LYS A 280 -0.65 9.05 15.02
CA LYS A 280 -1.68 8.95 16.05
C LYS A 280 -2.56 7.72 15.85
N ILE A 281 -2.92 7.39 14.60
CA ILE A 281 -3.83 6.28 14.29
C ILE A 281 -3.27 4.93 14.75
N GLU A 282 -1.99 4.65 14.47
CA GLU A 282 -1.37 3.37 14.86
C GLU A 282 -1.16 3.30 16.38
N LEU A 283 -0.72 4.40 17.01
CA LEU A 283 -0.56 4.45 18.46
C LEU A 283 -1.90 4.31 19.20
N ASP A 284 -2.96 4.92 18.68
CA ASP A 284 -4.33 4.78 19.17
C ASP A 284 -4.83 3.33 19.05
N GLY A 285 -4.53 2.65 17.95
CA GLY A 285 -4.86 1.23 17.79
C GLY A 285 -4.11 0.36 18.81
N LEU A 286 -2.87 0.72 19.17
CA LEU A 286 -2.12 0.02 20.22
C LEU A 286 -2.74 0.26 21.60
N VAL A 287 -3.21 1.47 21.88
CA VAL A 287 -3.96 1.79 23.11
C VAL A 287 -5.20 0.90 23.21
N ASP A 288 -5.98 0.77 22.14
CA ASP A 288 -7.19 -0.06 22.14
C ASP A 288 -6.88 -1.52 22.41
N LEU A 289 -5.89 -2.09 21.70
CA LEU A 289 -5.44 -3.44 21.95
C LEU A 289 -5.04 -3.65 23.42
N MET A 290 -4.27 -2.72 23.99
CA MET A 290 -3.82 -2.83 25.37
C MET A 290 -4.95 -2.65 26.40
N LYS A 291 -6.00 -1.88 26.08
CA LYS A 291 -7.22 -1.76 26.90
C LYS A 291 -8.07 -3.02 26.84
N GLU A 292 -8.28 -3.56 25.64
CA GLU A 292 -9.02 -4.81 25.41
C GLU A 292 -8.32 -6.02 26.02
N GLN A 293 -6.98 -6.04 26.02
CA GLN A 293 -6.16 -7.15 26.50
C GLN A 293 -5.37 -6.75 27.75
N PRO A 294 -5.99 -6.68 28.94
CA PRO A 294 -5.35 -6.15 30.16
C PRO A 294 -4.13 -6.96 30.62
N LYS A 295 -4.02 -8.23 30.19
CA LYS A 295 -2.88 -9.10 30.51
C LYS A 295 -1.65 -8.87 29.62
N TYR A 296 -1.78 -8.15 28.51
CA TYR A 296 -0.65 -7.94 27.60
C TYR A 296 0.36 -6.97 28.23
N LYS A 297 1.63 -7.34 28.14
CA LYS A 297 2.78 -6.48 28.43
C LYS A 297 3.55 -6.27 27.14
N ILE A 298 4.16 -5.10 26.97
CA ILE A 298 4.90 -4.78 25.76
C ILE A 298 6.33 -4.33 26.06
N MET A 299 7.22 -4.58 25.11
CA MET A 299 8.52 -3.92 25.01
C MET A 299 8.51 -3.07 23.74
N VAL A 300 8.75 -1.76 23.87
CA VAL A 300 8.85 -0.83 22.75
C VAL A 300 10.31 -0.65 22.38
N HIS A 301 10.66 -0.95 21.13
CA HIS A 301 11.99 -0.86 20.58
C HIS A 301 12.09 0.37 19.67
N GLY A 302 13.02 1.27 20.00
CA GLY A 302 13.33 2.43 19.19
C GLY A 302 14.49 2.15 18.24
N HIS A 303 14.31 2.47 16.96
CA HIS A 303 15.35 2.38 15.93
C HIS A 303 15.59 3.75 15.29
N CYS A 304 16.79 3.96 14.74
CA CYS A 304 17.07 5.16 13.97
C CYS A 304 17.99 4.90 12.78
N ASN A 305 17.95 5.81 11.81
CA ASN A 305 18.89 5.82 10.72
C ASN A 305 20.29 6.28 11.19
N GLY A 306 21.33 5.48 10.94
CA GLY A 306 22.73 5.79 11.25
C GLY A 306 23.11 5.75 12.73
N LYS A 307 24.42 5.70 13.00
CA LYS A 307 25.02 5.47 14.33
C LYS A 307 25.57 6.74 14.99
N GLN A 308 25.70 7.82 14.23
CA GLN A 308 26.30 9.07 14.66
C GLN A 308 25.43 9.85 15.65
N SER A 309 26.09 10.60 16.53
CA SER A 309 25.46 11.63 17.34
C SER A 309 24.95 12.77 16.47
N ARG A 310 23.85 13.40 16.88
CA ARG A 310 23.23 14.49 16.13
C ARG A 310 22.43 15.42 17.04
N ASN A 311 22.18 16.63 16.56
CA ASN A 311 21.25 17.55 17.19
C ASN A 311 19.83 17.00 17.07
N VAL A 312 19.13 16.87 18.19
CA VAL A 312 17.76 16.38 18.23
C VAL A 312 16.82 17.31 18.98
N VAL A 313 15.54 17.26 18.60
CA VAL A 313 14.44 17.85 19.36
C VAL A 313 13.74 16.77 20.16
N THR A 314 13.47 17.02 21.44
CA THR A 314 12.73 16.11 22.33
C THR A 314 11.58 16.85 23.00
N LYS A 315 10.61 16.11 23.58
CA LYS A 315 9.39 16.68 24.17
C LYS A 315 9.67 17.77 25.20
N GLY A 316 10.73 17.61 26.00
CA GLY A 316 11.07 18.58 27.03
C GLY A 316 9.92 18.73 28.02
N ASN A 317 9.51 19.98 28.28
CA ASN A 317 8.39 20.30 29.17
C ASN A 317 7.05 20.46 28.43
N SER A 318 7.02 20.19 27.12
CA SER A 318 5.77 20.23 26.34
C SER A 318 4.85 19.07 26.73
N ASN A 319 3.55 19.29 26.69
CA ASN A 319 2.55 18.21 26.76
C ASN A 319 2.21 17.62 25.39
N GLU A 320 2.79 18.17 24.31
CA GLU A 320 2.49 17.78 22.95
C GLU A 320 3.26 16.52 22.53
N PHE A 321 2.55 15.58 21.93
CA PHE A 321 3.11 14.33 21.41
C PHE A 321 3.30 14.35 19.89
N PHE A 322 2.42 15.07 19.18
CA PHE A 322 2.26 15.02 17.72
C PHE A 322 2.58 16.33 17.02
N GLU A 323 3.07 17.33 17.76
CA GLU A 323 3.45 18.63 17.22
C GLU A 323 4.66 19.18 17.96
N THR A 324 5.41 20.05 17.29
CA THR A 324 6.54 20.74 17.90
C THR A 324 6.06 21.97 18.67
N SER A 325 6.74 22.29 19.77
CA SER A 325 6.42 23.40 20.66
C SER A 325 7.69 24.17 21.03
N THR A 326 7.52 25.43 21.44
CA THR A 326 8.61 26.25 22.00
C THR A 326 9.18 25.70 23.31
N LEU A 327 8.43 24.81 23.98
CA LEU A 327 8.83 24.13 25.22
C LEU A 327 9.61 22.82 24.97
N ASN A 328 9.87 22.48 23.71
CA ASN A 328 10.70 21.32 23.37
C ASN A 328 12.18 21.60 23.69
N ASN A 329 12.89 20.55 24.11
CA ASN A 329 14.32 20.62 24.40
C ASN A 329 15.14 20.29 23.14
N ARG A 330 16.33 20.90 23.04
CA ARG A 330 17.30 20.65 21.96
C ARG A 330 18.63 20.21 22.57
N ALA A 331 19.18 19.12 22.07
CA ALA A 331 20.47 18.60 22.55
C ALA A 331 21.18 17.79 21.47
N THR A 332 22.51 17.71 21.56
CA THR A 332 23.30 16.73 20.80
C THR A 332 23.29 15.41 21.54
N VAL A 333 22.77 14.36 20.92
CA VAL A 333 22.64 13.04 21.56
C VAL A 333 23.15 11.94 20.65
N SER A 334 23.54 10.81 21.23
CA SER A 334 23.88 9.59 20.51
C SER A 334 22.65 8.96 19.85
N ALA A 335 22.89 8.10 18.85
CA ALA A 335 21.83 7.31 18.23
C ALA A 335 21.02 6.49 19.26
N LYS A 336 21.69 5.95 20.29
CA LYS A 336 21.03 5.18 21.35
C LYS A 336 20.10 6.05 22.19
N GLU A 337 20.55 7.23 22.60
CA GLU A 337 19.72 8.19 23.35
C GLU A 337 18.51 8.66 22.53
N LEU A 338 18.69 8.99 21.24
CA LEU A 338 17.56 9.35 20.36
C LEU A 338 16.50 8.25 20.35
N THR A 339 16.92 6.99 20.15
CA THR A 339 15.97 5.87 20.14
C THR A 339 15.33 5.60 21.50
N GLN A 340 16.03 5.91 22.59
CA GLN A 340 15.45 5.85 23.93
C GLN A 340 14.33 6.89 24.09
N TYR A 341 14.59 8.15 23.72
CA TYR A 341 13.56 9.20 23.75
C TYR A 341 12.33 8.86 22.90
N ARG A 342 12.53 8.26 21.72
CA ARG A 342 11.41 7.81 20.87
C ARG A 342 10.58 6.71 21.51
N ALA A 343 11.23 5.68 22.07
CA ALA A 343 10.53 4.59 22.75
C ALA A 343 9.83 5.07 24.04
N ASP A 344 10.47 5.98 24.78
CA ASP A 344 9.87 6.58 25.98
C ASP A 344 8.69 7.49 25.64
N LEU A 345 8.73 8.22 24.52
CA LEU A 345 7.59 9.02 24.07
C LEU A 345 6.38 8.13 23.74
N VAL A 346 6.59 6.95 23.14
CA VAL A 346 5.50 5.95 22.94
C VAL A 346 4.94 5.54 24.29
N LYS A 347 5.81 5.21 25.26
CA LYS A 347 5.38 4.83 26.60
C LYS A 347 4.58 5.93 27.29
N GLU A 348 5.07 7.17 27.26
CA GLU A 348 4.38 8.33 27.83
C GLU A 348 3.01 8.52 27.18
N TYR A 349 2.91 8.39 25.85
CA TYR A 349 1.64 8.47 25.13
C TYR A 349 0.66 7.41 25.63
N LEU A 350 1.06 6.13 25.64
CA LEU A 350 0.20 5.05 26.12
C LEU A 350 -0.24 5.25 27.59
N VAL A 351 0.66 5.71 28.45
CA VAL A 351 0.35 6.01 29.86
C VAL A 351 -0.66 7.16 29.98
N SER A 352 -0.49 8.22 29.20
CA SER A 352 -1.45 9.33 29.13
C SER A 352 -2.84 8.89 28.69
N GLN A 353 -2.92 7.80 27.91
CA GLN A 353 -4.18 7.19 27.45
C GLN A 353 -4.76 6.17 28.43
N GLY A 354 -4.16 6.01 29.61
CA GLY A 354 -4.64 5.19 30.71
C GLY A 354 -4.05 3.77 30.78
N ILE A 355 -2.99 3.46 30.03
CA ILE A 355 -2.29 2.17 30.14
C ILE A 355 -1.34 2.18 31.34
N ASP A 356 -1.40 1.16 32.20
CA ASP A 356 -0.47 1.03 33.34
C ASP A 356 0.99 0.98 32.85
N ALA A 357 1.81 1.92 33.33
CA ALA A 357 3.24 2.02 33.01
C ALA A 357 4.03 0.74 33.30
N LYS A 358 3.58 -0.11 34.24
CA LYS A 358 4.21 -1.41 34.55
C LYS A 358 4.06 -2.43 33.43
N ARG A 359 3.10 -2.22 32.52
CA ARG A 359 2.87 -3.06 31.34
C ARG A 359 3.76 -2.68 30.16
N ILE A 360 4.52 -1.57 30.26
CA ILE A 360 5.29 -1.02 29.15
C ILE A 360 6.77 -0.88 29.55
N LYS A 361 7.63 -1.60 28.85
CA LYS A 361 9.09 -1.41 28.89
C LYS A 361 9.57 -0.81 27.58
N THR A 362 10.71 -0.15 27.63
CA THR A 362 11.33 0.50 26.46
C THR A 362 12.76 0.00 26.29
N LYS A 363 13.22 -0.06 25.04
CA LYS A 363 14.57 -0.47 24.68
C LYS A 363 15.10 0.38 23.53
N ALA A 364 16.26 0.98 23.73
CA ALA A 364 17.00 1.70 22.71
C ALA A 364 17.91 0.76 21.89
N GLU A 365 17.57 0.55 20.62
CA GLU A 365 18.38 -0.24 19.69
C GLU A 365 19.44 0.61 18.98
N GLY A 366 19.23 1.94 18.90
CA GLY A 366 20.06 2.86 18.14
C GLY A 366 20.08 2.53 16.64
N GLY A 367 21.16 2.93 15.94
CA GLY A 367 21.38 2.63 14.52
C GLY A 367 22.02 1.27 14.24
N LYS A 368 21.80 0.27 15.09
CA LYS A 368 22.45 -1.05 14.95
C LYS A 368 21.73 -1.98 13.98
N VAL A 369 20.40 -1.88 13.93
CA VAL A 369 19.51 -2.78 13.17
C VAL A 369 18.71 -1.94 12.17
N MET A 370 19.43 -1.37 11.20
CA MET A 370 18.82 -0.70 10.05
C MET A 370 18.28 -1.75 9.10
N ILE A 371 17.09 -1.50 8.56
CA ILE A 371 16.43 -2.36 7.56
C ILE A 371 16.73 -1.91 6.13
N TYR A 372 17.18 -0.67 5.96
CA TYR A 372 17.64 -0.10 4.69
C TYR A 372 19.04 0.51 4.83
N PRO A 373 19.81 0.61 3.73
CA PRO A 373 21.07 1.35 3.72
C PRO A 373 20.90 2.78 4.23
N GLN A 374 21.87 3.27 5.01
CA GLN A 374 21.75 4.58 5.70
C GLN A 374 21.51 5.76 4.75
N GLY A 375 22.04 5.70 3.53
CA GLY A 375 21.93 6.77 2.53
C GLY A 375 20.90 6.53 1.43
N GLY A 376 20.15 5.43 1.47
CA GLY A 376 19.16 5.10 0.44
C GLY A 376 17.87 5.92 0.54
N THR A 377 17.05 5.89 -0.51
CA THR A 377 15.70 6.50 -0.55
C THR A 377 14.79 6.05 0.58
N LEU A 378 14.94 4.78 0.98
CA LEU A 378 14.13 4.16 2.01
C LEU A 378 14.77 4.29 3.41
N SER A 379 15.90 4.99 3.54
CA SER A 379 16.59 5.17 4.82
C SER A 379 15.72 5.81 5.91
N GLY A 380 14.70 6.59 5.52
CA GLY A 380 13.71 7.14 6.45
C GLY A 380 12.89 6.07 7.20
N TYR A 381 12.76 4.86 6.67
CA TYR A 381 12.11 3.74 7.37
C TYR A 381 12.99 3.10 8.44
N ASN A 382 14.29 3.43 8.50
CA ASN A 382 15.13 3.03 9.63
C ASN A 382 14.73 3.73 10.92
N ASP A 383 14.11 4.92 10.83
CA ASP A 383 13.47 5.61 11.95
C ASP A 383 12.09 5.00 12.21
N ARG A 384 12.06 3.90 12.97
CA ARG A 384 10.85 3.12 13.23
C ARG A 384 10.70 2.72 14.69
N ILE A 385 9.48 2.31 15.03
CA ILE A 385 9.13 1.66 16.29
C ILE A 385 8.73 0.22 16.02
N GLU A 386 9.27 -0.70 16.83
CA GLU A 386 8.83 -2.08 16.90
C GLU A 386 8.30 -2.37 18.30
N VAL A 387 7.25 -3.18 18.40
CA VAL A 387 6.62 -3.55 19.66
C VAL A 387 6.61 -5.06 19.81
N GLU A 388 7.30 -5.54 20.83
CA GLU A 388 7.24 -6.93 21.30
C GLU A 388 6.03 -7.09 22.21
N ILE A 389 5.14 -8.05 21.95
CA ILE A 389 3.98 -8.32 22.82
C ILE A 389 4.21 -9.60 23.61
N LYS A 390 4.21 -9.48 24.93
CA LYS A 390 4.32 -10.59 25.88
C LYS A 390 2.97 -10.84 26.52
N LYS A 391 2.42 -12.04 26.29
CA LYS A 391 1.25 -12.52 27.02
C LYS A 391 1.64 -12.71 28.49
N GLY A 392 0.99 -11.97 29.39
CA GLY A 392 1.06 -12.29 30.81
C GLY A 392 0.50 -13.70 31.03
N ARG A 393 1.27 -14.55 31.72
CA ARG A 393 0.76 -15.85 32.20
C ARG A 393 -0.41 -15.63 33.15
#